data_AF-A0A023C150-F1
#
_entry.id   AF-A0A023C150-F1
#
_cell.length_a   1.000
_cell.length_b   1.000
_cell.length_c   1.000
_cell.angle_alpha   90.00
_cell.angle_beta   90.00
_cell.angle_gamma   90.00
#
_symmetry.space_group_name_H-M   'P 1'
#
loop_
_entity.id
_entity.type
_entity.pdbx_description
1 polymer ?
#
loop_
_entity_poly.entity_id
_entity_poly.type
_entity_poly.pdbx_seq_one_letter_code
_entity_poly.pdbx_strand_id
1 'polypeptide(L)'
;MKKLKFYSNLWKISVVIVLVLGALFAYIPSIQVDNLINIQFSDNLLEFNELVKSPLYFKTNTYYDFVFIIAYSFLFYYSLRVFEHTLSLTLKPWLFIVCFIPGLFDYIENISGLFLVDLIGNDSGKNASNIFYVFYWFVRLKWVFVIFFILMTVTISLYYFVLTIERWIEILFFPKKVK
;
A
#
# COMPACT_ATOMS: atom_id res chain seq x y z
N MET A 1 23.32 7.95 -14.55
CA MET A 1 22.23 8.93 -14.81
C MET A 1 21.04 8.38 -15.61
N LYS A 2 21.19 7.73 -16.77
CA LYS A 2 20.04 7.23 -17.57
C LYS A 2 19.11 6.28 -16.80
N LYS A 3 19.67 5.30 -16.07
CA LYS A 3 18.90 4.34 -15.24
C LYS A 3 18.12 5.02 -14.12
N LEU A 4 18.76 5.94 -13.38
CA LEU A 4 18.10 6.71 -12.31
C LEU A 4 16.88 7.47 -12.86
N LYS A 5 17.02 8.18 -13.98
CA LYS A 5 15.91 8.90 -14.62
C LYS A 5 14.76 7.96 -15.01
N PHE A 6 15.09 6.80 -15.58
CA PHE A 6 14.11 5.77 -15.96
C PHE A 6 13.30 5.29 -14.74
N TYR A 7 13.98 4.82 -13.69
CA TYR A 7 13.30 4.33 -12.49
C TYR A 7 12.56 5.43 -11.72
N SER A 8 13.06 6.66 -11.75
CA SER A 8 12.37 7.80 -11.13
C SER A 8 11.06 8.12 -11.84
N ASN A 9 10.99 7.97 -13.16
CA ASN A 9 9.74 8.14 -13.89
C ASN A 9 8.73 7.03 -13.57
N LEU A 10 9.18 5.77 -13.52
CA LEU A 10 8.33 4.64 -13.12
C LEU A 10 7.82 4.79 -11.68
N TRP A 11 8.68 5.27 -10.78
CA TRP A 11 8.31 5.60 -9.41
C TRP A 11 7.22 6.68 -9.36
N LYS A 12 7.38 7.80 -10.09
CA LYS A 12 6.36 8.85 -10.17
C LYS A 12 5.02 8.34 -10.73
N ILE A 13 5.07 7.53 -11.79
CA ILE A 13 3.87 6.90 -12.36
C ILE A 13 3.19 6.04 -11.29
N SER A 14 3.95 5.24 -10.55
CA SER A 14 3.42 4.38 -9.48
C SER A 14 2.81 5.20 -8.33
N VAL A 15 3.43 6.31 -7.94
CA VAL A 15 2.86 7.25 -6.96
C VAL A 15 1.51 7.77 -7.44
N VAL A 16 1.42 8.23 -8.70
CA VAL A 16 0.17 8.73 -9.27
C VAL A 16 -0.90 7.64 -9.28
N ILE A 17 -0.56 6.41 -9.69
CA ILE A 17 -1.51 5.29 -9.69
C ILE A 17 -2.00 5.01 -8.27
N VAL A 18 -1.12 4.92 -7.28
CA VAL A 18 -1.49 4.69 -5.87
C VAL A 18 -2.38 5.82 -5.34
N LEU A 19 -2.08 7.08 -5.66
CA LEU A 19 -2.92 8.22 -5.27
C LEU A 19 -4.29 8.20 -5.93
N VAL A 20 -4.37 7.87 -7.22
CA VAL A 20 -5.64 7.74 -7.95
C VAL A 20 -6.47 6.61 -7.34
N LEU A 21 -5.90 5.42 -7.14
CA LEU A 21 -6.60 4.31 -6.52
C LEU A 21 -7.06 4.67 -5.10
N GLY A 22 -6.19 5.28 -4.28
CA GLY A 22 -6.54 5.78 -2.95
C GLY A 22 -7.70 6.79 -2.97
N ALA A 23 -7.73 7.68 -3.95
CA ALA A 23 -8.87 8.59 -4.14
C ALA A 23 -10.14 7.82 -4.53
N LEU A 24 -10.06 6.79 -5.38
CA LEU A 24 -11.23 5.97 -5.71
C LEU A 24 -11.80 5.27 -4.47
N PHE A 25 -10.96 4.72 -3.58
CA PHE A 25 -11.40 4.19 -2.28
C PHE A 25 -12.08 5.25 -1.41
N ALA A 26 -11.55 6.47 -1.41
CA ALA A 26 -12.06 7.55 -0.59
C ALA A 26 -13.35 8.19 -1.12
N TYR A 27 -13.67 8.07 -2.41
CA TYR A 27 -14.78 8.81 -3.03
C TYR A 27 -15.86 7.93 -3.69
N ILE A 28 -15.63 6.64 -3.93
CA ILE A 28 -16.65 5.75 -4.47
C ILE A 28 -17.40 5.06 -3.32
N PRO A 29 -18.69 5.41 -3.07
CA PRO A 29 -19.42 4.91 -1.90
C PRO A 29 -19.53 3.38 -1.84
N SER A 30 -19.60 2.71 -2.99
CA SER A 30 -19.72 1.24 -3.05
C SER A 30 -18.43 0.49 -2.65
N ILE A 31 -17.30 1.20 -2.54
CA ILE A 31 -15.99 0.64 -2.14
C ILE A 31 -15.67 1.01 -0.69
N GLN A 32 -16.35 2.00 -0.11
CA GLN A 32 -16.10 2.44 1.24
C GLN A 32 -16.54 1.40 2.27
N VAL A 33 -15.65 1.08 3.19
CA VAL A 33 -15.92 0.20 4.34
C VAL A 33 -15.78 1.03 5.60
N ASP A 34 -16.87 1.15 6.36
CA ASP A 34 -16.88 1.83 7.64
C ASP A 34 -15.91 1.14 8.60
N ASN A 35 -15.07 1.91 9.28
CA ASN A 35 -14.12 1.43 10.29
C ASN A 35 -13.19 0.31 9.80
N LEU A 36 -12.76 0.35 8.52
CA LEU A 36 -11.86 -0.67 7.93
C LEU A 36 -10.63 -0.98 8.79
N ILE A 37 -10.01 0.04 9.38
CA ILE A 37 -8.86 -0.14 10.28
C ILE A 37 -9.24 -0.97 11.51
N ASN A 38 -10.38 -0.69 12.14
CA ASN A 38 -10.82 -1.47 13.30
C ASN A 38 -11.17 -2.92 12.90
N ILE A 39 -11.71 -3.13 11.70
CA ILE A 39 -11.95 -4.48 11.18
C ILE A 39 -10.61 -5.23 11.00
N GLN A 40 -9.61 -4.59 10.40
CA GLN A 40 -8.28 -5.18 10.25
C GLN A 40 -7.65 -5.52 11.61
N PHE A 41 -7.81 -4.62 12.59
CA PHE A 41 -7.23 -4.76 13.92
C PHE A 41 -8.15 -5.42 14.95
N SER A 42 -9.26 -6.03 14.54
CA SER A 42 -10.13 -6.80 15.46
C SER A 42 -9.32 -7.89 16.19
N ASP A 43 -9.59 -8.11 17.47
CA ASP A 43 -8.86 -9.05 18.32
C ASP A 43 -9.46 -10.46 18.31
N ASN A 44 -10.74 -10.58 17.93
CA ASN A 44 -11.45 -11.85 17.84
C ASN A 44 -12.50 -11.85 16.73
N LEU A 45 -12.96 -13.06 16.36
CA LEU A 45 -13.96 -13.25 15.29
C LEU A 45 -15.30 -12.56 15.58
N LEU A 46 -15.69 -12.50 16.85
CA LEU A 46 -16.95 -11.88 17.28
C LEU A 46 -16.93 -10.38 16.98
N GLU A 47 -15.84 -9.70 17.36
CA GLU A 47 -15.61 -8.29 17.06
C GLU A 47 -15.53 -8.03 15.55
N PHE A 48 -14.85 -8.90 14.79
CA PHE A 48 -14.83 -8.80 13.33
C PHE A 48 -16.25 -8.82 12.74
N ASN A 49 -17.09 -9.77 13.16
CA ASN A 49 -18.46 -9.92 12.67
C ASN A 49 -19.34 -8.71 13.05
N GLU A 50 -19.15 -8.13 14.23
CA GLU A 50 -19.87 -6.92 14.67
C GLU A 50 -19.47 -5.67 13.87
N LEU A 51 -18.19 -5.55 13.50
CA LEU A 51 -17.68 -4.40 12.78
C LEU A 51 -18.01 -4.44 11.28
N VAL A 52 -18.12 -5.63 10.67
CA VAL A 52 -18.51 -5.79 9.26
C VAL A 52 -20.02 -5.59 9.09
N LYS A 53 -20.44 -4.33 8.98
CA LYS A 53 -21.86 -3.95 8.81
C LYS A 53 -22.45 -4.28 7.44
N SER A 54 -21.61 -4.24 6.40
CA SER A 54 -22.01 -4.50 5.01
C SER A 54 -21.04 -5.49 4.36
N PRO A 55 -21.36 -6.80 4.41
CA PRO A 55 -20.61 -7.85 3.72
C PRO A 55 -20.32 -7.53 2.24
N LEU A 56 -21.29 -6.93 1.55
CA LEU A 56 -21.17 -6.57 0.14
C LEU A 56 -20.09 -5.51 -0.08
N TYR A 57 -20.09 -4.45 0.73
CA TYR A 57 -19.10 -3.38 0.60
C TYR A 57 -17.70 -3.86 0.98
N PHE A 58 -17.60 -4.73 1.99
CA PHE A 58 -16.32 -5.37 2.33
C PHE A 58 -15.77 -6.17 1.14
N LYS A 59 -16.60 -7.02 0.51
CA LYS A 59 -16.18 -7.78 -0.68
C LYS A 59 -15.75 -6.87 -1.83
N THR A 60 -16.54 -5.85 -2.13
CA THR A 60 -16.21 -4.89 -3.19
C THR A 60 -14.88 -4.20 -2.88
N ASN A 61 -14.70 -3.70 -1.66
CA ASN A 61 -13.44 -3.11 -1.20
C ASN A 61 -12.25 -4.05 -1.39
N THR A 62 -12.36 -5.30 -0.92
CA THR A 62 -11.31 -6.31 -1.07
C THR A 62 -10.93 -6.59 -2.53
N TYR A 63 -11.89 -6.58 -3.47
CA TYR A 63 -11.57 -6.75 -4.89
C TYR A 63 -10.74 -5.58 -5.45
N TYR A 64 -11.03 -4.34 -5.02
CA TYR A 64 -10.22 -3.19 -5.39
C TYR A 64 -8.85 -3.22 -4.70
N ASP A 65 -8.77 -3.75 -3.48
CA ASP A 65 -7.51 -3.92 -2.76
C ASP A 65 -6.53 -4.81 -3.51
N PHE A 66 -6.98 -5.84 -4.24
CA PHE A 66 -6.07 -6.64 -5.09
C PHE A 66 -5.37 -5.81 -6.17
N VAL A 67 -6.06 -4.84 -6.77
CA VAL A 67 -5.46 -3.90 -7.73
C VAL A 67 -4.51 -2.95 -7.01
N PHE A 68 -4.89 -2.48 -5.83
CA PHE A 68 -4.06 -1.62 -4.98
C PHE A 68 -2.76 -2.30 -4.55
N ILE A 69 -2.82 -3.59 -4.18
CA ILE A 69 -1.67 -4.42 -3.82
C ILE A 69 -0.62 -4.44 -4.92
N ILE A 70 -1.05 -4.64 -6.17
CA ILE A 70 -0.15 -4.63 -7.31
C ILE A 70 0.50 -3.24 -7.44
N ALA A 71 -0.29 -2.17 -7.38
CA ALA A 71 0.18 -0.81 -7.54
C ALA A 71 1.21 -0.40 -6.48
N TYR A 72 0.93 -0.63 -5.19
CA TYR A 72 1.86 -0.25 -4.14
C TYR A 72 3.09 -1.17 -4.09
N SER A 73 2.95 -2.45 -4.48
CA SER A 73 4.10 -3.36 -4.54
C SER A 73 5.13 -2.90 -5.58
N PHE A 74 4.65 -2.43 -6.75
CA PHE A 74 5.52 -1.78 -7.73
C PHE A 74 6.08 -0.45 -7.24
N LEU A 75 5.30 0.36 -6.52
CA LEU A 75 5.79 1.58 -5.89
C LEU A 75 6.97 1.28 -4.94
N PHE A 76 6.87 0.24 -4.12
CA PHE A 76 7.95 -0.18 -3.22
C PHE A 76 9.17 -0.67 -3.97
N TYR A 77 8.99 -1.48 -5.01
CA TYR A 77 10.07 -1.93 -5.89
C TYR A 77 10.82 -0.75 -6.53
N TYR A 78 10.09 0.20 -7.13
CA TYR A 78 10.70 1.34 -7.79
C TYR A 78 11.29 2.33 -6.79
N SER A 79 10.75 2.42 -5.57
CA SER A 79 11.36 3.20 -4.49
C SER A 79 12.74 2.67 -4.16
N LEU A 80 12.89 1.34 -4.02
CA LEU A 80 14.18 0.71 -3.77
C LEU A 80 15.18 0.92 -4.93
N ARG A 81 14.70 0.86 -6.18
CA ARG A 81 15.52 1.15 -7.37
C ARG A 81 16.00 2.60 -7.43
N VAL A 82 15.15 3.55 -7.05
CA VAL A 82 15.54 4.96 -6.96
C VAL A 82 16.57 5.14 -5.84
N PHE A 83 16.36 4.51 -4.69
CA PHE A 83 17.28 4.58 -3.56
C PHE A 83 18.66 4.01 -3.91
N GLU A 84 18.72 2.82 -4.52
CA GLU A 84 19.94 2.17 -5.02
C GLU A 84 20.75 3.12 -5.92
N HIS A 85 20.09 3.73 -6.91
CA HIS A 85 20.75 4.57 -7.88
C HIS A 85 21.09 5.98 -7.39
N THR A 86 20.33 6.53 -6.45
CA THR A 86 20.63 7.85 -5.85
C THR A 86 21.86 7.75 -4.95
N LEU A 87 21.96 6.70 -4.14
CA LEU A 87 23.10 6.50 -3.24
C LEU A 87 24.29 5.79 -3.90
N SER A 88 24.18 5.43 -5.18
CA SER A 88 25.20 4.65 -5.91
C SER A 88 25.58 3.35 -5.21
N LEU A 89 24.61 2.72 -4.55
CA LEU A 89 24.77 1.43 -3.87
C LEU A 89 24.52 0.28 -4.85
N THR A 90 25.02 -0.91 -4.52
CA THR A 90 24.61 -2.15 -5.19
C THR A 90 23.85 -2.99 -4.17
N LEU A 91 22.54 -3.07 -4.34
CA LEU A 91 21.70 -3.84 -3.43
C LEU A 91 21.68 -5.30 -3.83
N LYS A 92 21.58 -6.20 -2.83
CA LYS A 92 21.46 -7.63 -3.10
C LYS A 92 20.10 -7.93 -3.79
N PRO A 93 20.04 -8.84 -4.78
CA PRO A 93 18.81 -9.12 -5.53
C PRO A 93 17.60 -9.47 -4.66
N TRP A 94 17.81 -10.16 -3.53
CA TRP A 94 16.72 -10.55 -2.63
C TRP A 94 16.00 -9.36 -1.97
N LEU A 95 16.65 -8.20 -1.81
CA LEU A 95 15.99 -7.00 -1.28
C LEU A 95 14.83 -6.53 -2.19
N PHE A 96 14.95 -6.77 -3.49
CA PHE A 96 13.87 -6.50 -4.46
C PHE A 96 12.77 -7.56 -4.44
N ILE A 97 13.01 -8.73 -3.85
CA ILE A 97 11.94 -9.72 -3.63
C ILE A 97 11.17 -9.35 -2.36
N VAL A 98 11.89 -8.88 -1.33
CA VAL A 98 11.30 -8.47 -0.04
C VAL A 98 10.28 -7.35 -0.18
N CYS A 99 10.39 -6.47 -1.19
CA CYS A 99 9.39 -5.41 -1.41
C CYS A 99 8.01 -5.93 -1.81
N PHE A 100 7.88 -7.19 -2.22
CA PHE A 100 6.60 -7.84 -2.51
C PHE A 100 6.01 -8.58 -1.30
N ILE A 101 6.77 -8.73 -0.20
CA ILE A 101 6.29 -9.42 1.02
C ILE A 101 5.05 -8.74 1.63
N PRO A 102 5.00 -7.39 1.79
CA PRO A 102 3.78 -6.74 2.26
C PRO A 102 2.57 -7.07 1.38
N GLY A 103 2.75 -7.04 0.05
CA GLY A 103 1.70 -7.38 -0.92
C GLY A 103 1.22 -8.82 -0.81
N LEU A 104 2.13 -9.76 -0.56
CA LEU A 104 1.78 -11.16 -0.32
C LEU A 104 0.96 -11.32 0.97
N PHE A 105 1.33 -10.63 2.05
CA PHE A 105 0.60 -10.69 3.31
C PHE A 105 -0.79 -10.07 3.20
N ASP A 106 -0.89 -8.94 2.50
CA ASP A 106 -2.15 -8.27 2.20
C ASP A 106 -3.06 -9.12 1.30
N TYR A 107 -2.48 -9.86 0.36
CA TYR A 107 -3.21 -10.81 -0.48
C TYR A 107 -3.82 -11.94 0.36
N ILE A 108 -3.04 -12.52 1.27
CA ILE A 108 -3.51 -13.61 2.16
C ILE A 108 -4.57 -13.11 3.13
N GLU A 109 -4.38 -11.93 3.72
CA GLU A 109 -5.39 -11.25 4.52
C GLU A 109 -6.68 -11.09 3.72
N ASN A 110 -6.62 -10.48 2.54
CA ASN A 110 -7.80 -10.17 1.75
C ASN A 110 -8.58 -11.43 1.34
N ILE A 111 -7.88 -12.49 0.94
CA ILE A 111 -8.51 -13.79 0.69
C ILE A 111 -9.19 -14.33 1.96
N SER A 112 -8.50 -14.27 3.10
CA SER A 112 -9.05 -14.74 4.37
C SER A 112 -10.29 -13.92 4.77
N GLY A 113 -10.25 -12.61 4.57
CA GLY A 113 -11.37 -11.70 4.78
C GLY A 113 -12.58 -12.05 3.91
N LEU A 114 -12.38 -12.32 2.62
CA LEU A 114 -13.47 -12.78 1.73
C LEU A 114 -14.13 -14.06 2.26
N PHE A 115 -13.33 -15.05 2.67
CA PHE A 115 -13.85 -16.29 3.25
C PHE A 115 -14.56 -16.07 4.59
N LEU A 116 -14.08 -15.15 5.43
CA LEU A 116 -14.76 -14.80 6.68
C LEU A 116 -16.11 -14.16 6.42
N VAL A 117 -16.19 -13.26 5.44
CA VAL A 117 -17.45 -12.59 5.09
C VAL A 117 -18.49 -13.58 4.59
N ASP A 118 -18.10 -14.62 3.85
CA ASP A 118 -18.99 -15.71 3.43
C ASP A 118 -19.52 -16.56 4.61
N LEU A 119 -18.85 -16.49 5.77
CA LEU A 119 -19.18 -17.24 6.99
C LEU A 119 -19.81 -16.37 8.09
N ILE A 120 -20.08 -15.09 7.83
CA ILE A 120 -20.73 -14.19 8.80
C ILE A 120 -22.08 -14.76 9.23
N GLY A 121 -22.33 -14.76 10.54
CA GLY A 121 -23.53 -15.35 11.15
C GLY A 121 -23.42 -16.84 11.45
N ASN A 122 -22.28 -17.47 11.14
CA ASN A 122 -21.97 -18.86 11.47
C ASN A 122 -20.90 -18.94 12.57
N ASP A 123 -21.14 -18.22 13.67
CA ASP A 123 -20.18 -17.85 14.74
C ASP A 123 -19.57 -19.04 15.52
N SER A 124 -20.00 -20.27 15.25
CA SER A 124 -19.62 -21.48 16.00
C SER A 124 -18.78 -22.49 15.20
N GLY A 125 -18.47 -22.21 13.94
CA GLY A 125 -17.67 -23.12 13.11
C GLY A 125 -16.17 -23.06 13.46
N LYS A 126 -15.57 -24.20 13.83
CA LYS A 126 -14.10 -24.36 13.99
C LYS A 126 -13.31 -23.81 12.78
N ASN A 127 -13.90 -23.88 11.59
CA ASN A 127 -13.32 -23.35 10.36
C ASN A 127 -13.25 -21.81 10.34
N ALA A 128 -14.29 -21.10 10.78
CA ALA A 128 -14.30 -19.63 10.80
C ALA A 128 -13.24 -19.08 11.76
N SER A 129 -13.09 -19.69 12.93
CA SER A 129 -12.05 -19.33 13.91
C SER A 129 -10.63 -19.54 13.36
N ASN A 130 -10.38 -20.64 12.65
CA ASN A 130 -9.08 -20.89 12.02
C ASN A 130 -8.75 -19.87 10.92
N ILE A 131 -9.73 -19.52 10.08
CA ILE A 131 -9.55 -18.51 9.02
C ILE A 131 -9.32 -17.13 9.64
N PHE A 132 -10.03 -16.81 10.73
CA PHE A 132 -9.82 -15.57 11.48
C PHE A 132 -8.40 -15.47 12.03
N TYR A 133 -7.86 -16.56 12.57
CA TYR A 133 -6.47 -16.57 13.04
C TYR A 133 -5.48 -16.27 11.91
N VAL A 134 -5.72 -16.78 10.70
CA VAL A 134 -4.93 -16.43 9.51
C VAL A 134 -5.07 -14.95 9.21
N PHE A 135 -6.30 -14.44 9.06
CA PHE A 135 -6.56 -13.01 8.84
C PHE A 135 -5.84 -12.13 9.86
N TYR A 136 -6.02 -12.42 11.15
CA TYR A 136 -5.43 -11.70 12.28
C TYR A 136 -3.91 -11.56 12.13
N TRP A 137 -3.18 -12.68 11.99
CA TRP A 137 -1.72 -12.62 11.94
C TRP A 137 -1.20 -11.96 10.67
N PHE A 138 -1.83 -12.20 9.52
CA PHE A 138 -1.38 -11.61 8.26
C PHE A 138 -1.59 -10.09 8.21
N VAL A 139 -2.62 -9.55 8.86
CA VAL A 139 -2.74 -8.09 9.07
C VAL A 139 -1.52 -7.55 9.82
N ARG A 140 -1.16 -8.15 10.97
CA ARG A 140 -0.06 -7.64 11.81
C ARG A 140 1.28 -7.76 11.10
N LEU A 141 1.53 -8.91 10.47
CA LEU A 141 2.73 -9.13 9.67
C LEU A 141 2.81 -8.13 8.51
N LYS A 142 1.72 -7.89 7.76
CA LYS A 142 1.68 -6.85 6.72
C LYS A 142 2.15 -5.51 7.26
N TRP A 143 1.57 -5.05 8.36
CA TRP A 143 1.88 -3.74 8.93
C TRP A 143 3.34 -3.59 9.40
N VAL A 144 3.92 -4.65 9.97
CA VAL A 144 5.34 -4.66 10.36
C VAL A 144 6.26 -4.44 9.16
N PHE A 145 5.95 -5.03 7.99
CA PHE A 145 6.78 -4.89 6.81
C PHE A 145 6.47 -3.62 6.00
N VAL A 146 5.18 -3.25 5.89
CA VAL A 146 4.74 -2.13 5.04
C VAL A 146 5.33 -0.80 5.52
N ILE A 147 5.51 -0.61 6.84
CA ILE A 147 5.98 0.66 7.42
C ILE A 147 7.36 1.06 6.89
N PHE A 148 8.28 0.12 6.72
CA PHE A 148 9.62 0.40 6.20
C PHE A 148 9.57 0.94 4.76
N PHE A 149 8.70 0.37 3.93
CA PHE A 149 8.55 0.79 2.54
C PHE A 149 7.77 2.10 2.40
N ILE A 150 6.80 2.36 3.29
CA ILE A 150 6.13 3.66 3.39
C ILE A 150 7.18 4.73 3.75
N LEU A 151 7.98 4.52 4.78
CA LEU A 151 9.02 5.48 5.19
C LEU A 151 10.04 5.76 4.08
N MET A 152 10.46 4.73 3.33
CA MET A 152 11.32 4.89 2.16
C MET A 152 10.65 5.74 1.07
N THR A 153 9.39 5.46 0.76
CA THR A 153 8.61 6.21 -0.25
C THR A 153 8.42 7.67 0.16
N VAL A 154 8.12 7.92 1.43
CA VAL A 154 7.99 9.27 2.00
C VAL A 154 9.33 10.01 1.92
N THR A 155 10.43 9.35 2.25
CA THR A 155 11.78 9.95 2.16
C THR A 155 12.11 10.39 0.74
N ILE A 156 11.84 9.55 -0.26
CA ILE A 156 12.05 9.89 -1.68
C ILE A 156 11.14 11.05 -2.10
N SER A 157 9.88 11.06 -1.62
CA SER A 157 8.93 12.13 -1.91
C SER A 157 9.38 13.46 -1.34
N LEU A 158 9.85 13.49 -0.08
CA LEU A 158 10.40 14.69 0.56
C LEU A 158 11.64 15.20 -0.19
N TYR A 159 12.53 14.31 -0.62
CA TYR A 159 13.69 14.68 -1.43
C TYR A 159 13.28 15.37 -2.73
N TYR A 160 12.33 14.81 -3.48
CA TYR A 160 11.83 15.44 -4.71
C TYR A 160 11.07 16.73 -4.45
N PHE A 161 10.37 16.84 -3.33
CA PHE A 161 9.66 18.05 -2.93
C PHE A 161 10.64 19.20 -2.67
N VAL A 162 11.69 18.97 -1.90
CA VAL A 162 12.74 19.97 -1.62
C VAL A 162 13.42 20.44 -2.92
N LEU A 163 13.83 19.50 -3.78
CA LEU A 163 14.43 19.84 -5.08
C LEU A 163 13.49 20.63 -5.99
N THR A 164 12.18 20.36 -5.88
CA THR A 164 11.18 21.10 -6.64
C THR A 164 11.10 22.53 -6.10
N ILE A 165 10.97 22.72 -4.79
CA ILE A 165 10.95 24.05 -4.16
C ILE A 165 12.19 24.85 -4.54
N GLU A 166 13.38 24.27 -4.44
CA GLU A 166 14.64 24.93 -4.81
C GLU A 166 14.59 25.49 -6.24
N ARG A 167 14.15 24.66 -7.20
CA ARG A 167 13.98 25.09 -8.60
C ARG A 167 12.93 26.18 -8.78
N TRP A 168 11.82 26.11 -8.05
CA TRP A 168 10.79 27.15 -8.09
C TRP A 168 11.34 28.48 -7.57
N ILE A 169 12.12 28.47 -6.49
CA ILE A 169 12.80 29.65 -5.95
C ILE A 169 13.79 30.22 -6.99
N GLU A 170 14.62 29.37 -7.61
CA GLU A 170 15.54 29.82 -8.66
C GLU A 170 14.82 30.50 -9.82
N ILE A 171 13.72 29.93 -10.30
CA ILE A 171 12.94 30.48 -11.42
C ILE A 171 12.30 31.81 -11.04
N LEU A 172 11.75 31.93 -9.82
CA LEU A 172 11.00 33.10 -9.38
C LEU A 172 11.91 34.28 -9.00
N PHE A 173 13.03 34.02 -8.33
CA PHE A 173 13.89 35.06 -7.76
C PHE A 173 15.19 35.29 -8.53
N PHE A 174 15.63 34.32 -9.33
CA PHE A 174 16.85 34.40 -10.14
C PHE A 174 16.58 34.05 -11.60
N PRO A 175 15.61 34.70 -12.27
CA PRO A 175 15.34 34.42 -13.68
C PRO A 175 16.63 34.65 -14.47
N LYS A 176 17.16 33.57 -15.07
CA LYS A 176 18.34 33.67 -15.93
C LYS A 176 18.03 34.70 -17.00
N LYS A 177 18.78 35.81 -17.02
CA LYS A 177 18.77 36.74 -18.14
C LYS A 177 19.11 35.94 -19.39
N VAL A 178 18.14 35.79 -20.29
CA VAL A 178 18.35 35.21 -21.61
C VAL A 178 19.44 36.05 -22.27
N LYS A 179 20.60 35.43 -22.54
CA LYS A 179 21.67 36.02 -23.35
C LYS A 179 21.31 35.89 -24.83
#